data_AF-A0AAD8FKR2-F1
#
_entry.id   AF-A0AAD8FKR2-F1
#
_cell.length_a   1.000
_cell.length_b   1.000
_cell.length_c   1.000
_cell.angle_alpha   90.00
_cell.angle_beta   90.00
_cell.angle_gamma   90.00
#
_symmetry.space_group_name_H-M   'P 1'
#
loop_
_entity.id
_entity.type
_entity.pdbx_description
1 polymer ?
#
loop_
_entity_poly.entity_id
_entity_poly.type
_entity_poly.pdbx_seq_one_letter_code
_entity_poly.pdbx_strand_id
1 'polypeptide(L)' 'LEFFETSAKENINVKAVFERLVDIICDKMSESLDADPTMVNNTSKSTRLTENPNMNSSNCSC' A
#
# COMPACT_ATOMS: atom_id res chain seq x y z
N LEU A 1 -8.96 8.74 16.20
CA LEU A 1 -9.60 7.55 15.60
C LEU A 1 -10.89 8.03 14.95
N GLU A 2 -10.93 8.07 13.62
CA GLU A 2 -12.17 8.32 12.88
C GLU A 2 -12.97 7.01 12.81
N PHE A 3 -14.29 7.11 12.98
CA PHE A 3 -15.21 5.99 12.83
C PHE A 3 -16.28 6.36 11.80
N PHE A 4 -16.66 5.39 10.98
CA PHE A 4 -17.66 5.57 9.94
C PHE A 4 -18.75 4.52 10.09
N GLU A 5 -20.00 4.97 10.16
CA GLU A 5 -21.16 4.10 10.01
C GLU A 5 -21.44 3.91 8.51
N THR A 6 -21.53 2.66 8.06
CA THR A 6 -21.70 2.31 6.64
C THR A 6 -22.72 1.18 6.48
N SER A 7 -23.42 1.18 5.35
CA SER A 7 -24.35 0.11 4.98
C SER A 7 -24.10 -0.29 3.53
N ALA A 8 -23.51 -1.47 3.32
CA ALA A 8 -23.29 -2.00 1.97
C ALA A 8 -24.61 -2.29 1.26
N LYS A 9 -25.62 -2.76 2.00
CA LYS A 9 -26.95 -3.08 1.47
C LYS A 9 -27.66 -1.85 0.93
N GLU A 10 -27.53 -0.73 1.63
CA GLU A 10 -28.21 0.53 1.29
C GLU A 10 -27.29 1.49 0.52
N ASN A 11 -26.05 1.05 0.23
CA ASN A 11 -25.01 1.86 -0.39
C ASN A 11 -24.75 3.19 0.35
N ILE A 12 -24.82 3.16 1.69
CA ILE A 12 -24.57 4.33 2.54
C ILE A 12 -23.09 4.37 2.90
N ASN A 13 -22.46 5.52 2.62
CA ASN A 13 -21.08 5.84 2.98
C ASN A 13 -19.98 4.91 2.43
N VAL A 14 -20.31 3.95 1.56
CA VAL A 14 -19.35 2.99 1.01
C VAL A 14 -18.23 3.73 0.26
N LYS A 15 -18.58 4.51 -0.77
CA LYS A 15 -17.59 5.25 -1.57
C LYS A 15 -16.81 6.28 -0.74
N ALA A 16 -17.51 7.04 0.09
CA ALA A 16 -16.92 8.12 0.88
C ALA A 16 -15.84 7.60 1.86
N VAL A 17 -16.06 6.44 2.49
CA VAL A 17 -15.07 5.85 3.39
C VAL A 17 -13.82 5.39 2.64
N PHE A 18 -13.97 4.82 1.44
CA PHE A 18 -12.81 4.45 0.63
C PHE A 18 -12.04 5.67 0.12
N GLU A 19 -12.73 6.72 -0.32
CA GLU A 19 -12.09 7.99 -0.70
C GLU A 19 -11.30 8.57 0.49
N ARG A 20 -11.92 8.60 1.66
CA ARG A 20 -11.26 9.10 2.87
C ARG A 20 -10.04 8.26 3.29
N LEU A 21 -10.10 6.94 3.12
CA LEU A 21 -8.96 6.06 3.39
C LEU A 21 -7.79 6.34 2.43
N VAL A 22 -8.07 6.59 1.15
CA VAL A 22 -7.05 6.95 0.17
C VAL A 22 -6.37 8.25 0.58
N ASP A 23 -7.15 9.26 0.98
CA ASP A 23 -6.60 10.55 1.44
C ASP A 23 -5.65 10.36 2.63
N ILE A 24 -6.06 9.59 3.65
CA ILE A 24 -5.22 9.30 4.83
C ILE A 24 -3.90 8.64 4.43
N ILE A 25 -3.94 7.71 3.49
CA ILE A 25 -2.75 7.01 3.01
C ILE A 25 -1.83 7.97 2.24
N CYS A 26 -2.39 8.82 1.37
CA CYS A 26 -1.64 9.85 0.64
C CYS A 26 -0.96 10.83 1.59
N ASP A 27 -1.69 11.33 2.59
CA ASP A 27 -1.16 12.23 3.62
C ASP A 27 -0.01 11.53 4.36
N LYS A 28 -0.21 10.27 4.77
CA LYS A 28 0.80 9.54 5.54
C LYS A 28 2.06 9.22 4.72
N MET A 29 1.89 8.94 3.44
CA MET A 29 3.03 8.79 2.53
C MET A 29 3.77 10.11 2.37
N SER A 30 3.08 11.23 2.17
CA SER A 30 3.73 12.55 2.06
C SER A 30 4.55 12.91 3.29
N GLU A 31 4.01 12.69 4.49
CA GLU A 31 4.74 12.88 5.76
C GLU A 31 6.01 12.01 5.83
N SER A 32 5.92 10.75 5.38
CA SER A 32 7.06 9.84 5.35
C SER A 32 8.14 10.27 4.36
N LEU A 33 7.75 10.86 3.22
CA LEU A 33 8.70 11.37 2.23
C LEU A 33 9.40 12.64 2.69
N ASP A 34 8.68 13.53 3.38
CA ASP A 34 9.25 14.74 3.98
C ASP A 34 10.22 14.43 5.12
N ALA A 35 9.99 13.33 5.85
CA ALA A 35 10.86 12.88 6.94
C ALA A 35 12.17 12.22 6.46
N ASP A 36 12.16 11.54 5.31
CA ASP A 36 13.36 10.95 4.69
C ASP A 36 13.32 11.06 3.15
N PRO A 37 13.93 12.12 2.57
CA PRO A 37 13.96 12.32 1.13
C PRO A 37 14.81 11.27 0.37
N THR A 38 15.46 10.32 1.05
CA THR A 38 16.17 9.22 0.37
C THR A 38 15.24 8.06 -0.03
N MET A 39 14.06 7.93 0.59
CA MET A 39 13.08 6.88 0.25
C MET A 39 12.48 7.02 -1.16
N VAL A 40 12.28 8.25 -1.66
CA VAL A 40 11.78 8.48 -3.04
C VAL A 40 12.71 7.87 -4.09
N ASN A 41 14.01 7.82 -3.82
CA ASN A 41 15.01 7.31 -4.77
C ASN A 41 15.11 5.77 -4.75
N ASN A 42 14.58 5.12 -3.71
CA ASN A 42 14.65 3.67 -3.52
C ASN A 42 13.35 2.94 -3.96
N THR A 43 12.19 3.61 -3.90
CA THR A 43 10.92 3.06 -4.44
C THR A 43 10.98 2.84 -5.95
N SER A 44 11.73 3.65 -6.69
CA SER A 44 11.95 3.46 -8.14
C SER A 44 12.84 2.25 -8.48
N LYS A 45 13.53 1.67 -7.49
CA LYS A 45 14.46 0.53 -7.68
C LYS A 45 13.94 -0.79 -7.09
N SER A 46 12.85 -0.78 -6.33
CA SER A 46 12.31 -2.01 -5.76
C SER A 46 11.47 -2.77 -6.80
N THR A 47 12.10 -3.82 -7.35
CA THR A 47 11.46 -5.02 -7.90
C THR A 47 10.41 -4.78 -8.99
N ARG A 48 10.89 -4.50 -10.21
CA ARG A 48 10.13 -4.83 -11.42
C ARG A 48 9.93 -6.36 -11.42
N LEU A 49 8.70 -6.83 -11.18
CA LEU A 49 8.31 -8.25 -11.12
C LEU A 49 8.39 -8.96 -12.50
N THR A 50 9.47 -8.75 -13.25
CA THR A 50 9.70 -9.33 -14.59
C THR A 50 11.02 -10.07 -14.71
N GLU A 51 11.81 -10.19 -13.65
CA GLU A 51 12.98 -11.07 -13.66
C GLU A 51 12.59 -12.41 -13.03
N ASN A 52 12.41 -13.43 -13.88
CA ASN A 52 12.30 -14.82 -13.44
C ASN A 52 13.68 -15.25 -12.91
N PRO A 53 13.90 -15.37 -11.59
CA PRO A 53 15.18 -15.85 -11.11
C PRO A 53 15.15 -17.36 -11.30
N ASN A 54 15.72 -17.80 -12.42
CA ASN A 54 16.06 -19.20 -12.61
C ASN A 54 17.15 -19.54 -11.58
N MET A 55 16.77 -19.92 -10.35
CA MET A 55 17.74 -20.36 -9.36
C MET A 55 17.17 -21.44 -8.44
N ASN A 56 17.49 -22.67 -8.85
CA ASN A 56 17.79 -23.84 -8.06
C ASN A 56 16.83 -24.25 -6.93
N SER A 57 16.08 -25.31 -7.25
CA SER A 57 15.49 -26.28 -6.33
C SER A 57 16.39 -26.57 -5.12
N SER A 58 16.13 -25.89 -4.01
CA SER A 58 16.67 -26.27 -2.71
C SER A 58 15.56 -26.97 -1.94
N ASN A 59 15.65 -28.29 -1.92
CA ASN A 59 14.85 -29.20 -1.09
C ASN A 59 14.64 -28.62 0.31
N CYS A 60 13.40 -28.37 0.68
CA CYS A 60 13.02 -28.17 2.08
C CYS A 60 12.14 -29.35 2.49
N SER A 61 12.71 -30.24 3.29
CA SER A 61 11.95 -31.12 4.18
C SER A 61 11.75 -30.37 5.50
N CYS A 62 10.55 -30.54 6.06
CA CYS A 62 10.00 -29.99 7.32
C CYS A 62 9.07 -28.78 7.12
#